data_AF-G8QUA9-F1
#
_entry.id   AF-G8QUA9-F1
#
_cell.length_a   1.000
_cell.length_b   1.000
_cell.length_c   1.000
_cell.angle_alpha   90.00
_cell.angle_beta   90.00
_cell.angle_gamma   90.00
#
_symmetry.space_group_name_H-M   'P 1'
#
loop_
_entity.id
_entity.type
_entity.pdbx_description
1 polymer ?
#
loop_
_entity_poly.entity_id
_entity_poly.type
_entity_poly.pdbx_seq_one_letter_code
_entity_poly.pdbx_strand_id
1 'polypeptide(L)' 'MDNYCVDRTARENGMHIVHICSCRERPDLEEQDHLGPFATCQEALAKARTLYPKVNGCIHCCKPCHRN' A
#
# COMPACT_ATOMS: atom_id res chain seq x y z
N MET A 1 6.80 -12.67 5.70
CA MET A 1 5.46 -12.18 6.10
C MET A 1 5.72 -10.83 6.68
N ASP A 2 5.18 -9.82 6.01
CA ASP A 2 5.50 -8.43 6.26
C ASP A 2 4.21 -7.67 6.52
N ASN A 3 4.27 -6.67 7.38
CA ASN A 3 3.11 -5.83 7.64
C ASN A 3 2.95 -4.82 6.51
N TYR A 4 1.78 -4.80 5.90
CA TYR A 4 1.44 -3.84 4.86
C TYR A 4 0.46 -2.80 5.38
N CYS A 5 0.60 -1.60 4.83
CA CYS A 5 -0.29 -0.47 5.02
C CYS A 5 -0.61 0.15 3.67
N VAL A 6 -1.71 0.89 3.60
CA VAL A 6 -2.10 1.67 2.42
C VAL A 6 -2.26 3.13 2.82
N ASP A 7 -1.84 4.04 1.96
CA ASP A 7 -2.08 5.46 2.16
C ASP A 7 -3.60 5.72 2.24
N ARG A 8 -4.04 6.40 3.29
CA ARG A 8 -5.44 6.81 3.46
C ARG A 8 -5.78 8.00 2.55
N THR A 9 -4.80 8.87 2.33
CA THR A 9 -4.91 10.02 1.42
C THR A 9 -4.55 9.59 0.00
N ALA A 10 -5.46 9.84 -0.94
CA ALA A 10 -5.23 9.51 -2.34
C ALA A 10 -4.24 10.51 -2.99
N ARG A 11 -3.37 10.02 -3.87
CA ARG A 11 -2.48 10.85 -4.71
C ARG A 11 -3.27 11.56 -5.82
N GLU A 12 -2.60 12.37 -6.65
CA GLU A 12 -3.21 13.28 -7.65
C GLU A 12 -4.28 12.67 -8.57
N ASN A 13 -4.32 11.34 -8.75
CA ASN A 13 -5.30 10.63 -9.59
C ASN A 13 -6.34 9.79 -8.81
N GLY A 14 -6.47 10.02 -7.50
CA GLY A 14 -7.28 9.19 -6.61
C GLY A 14 -6.65 7.83 -6.32
N MET A 15 -5.32 7.71 -6.48
CA MET A 15 -4.58 6.46 -6.31
C MET A 15 -4.02 6.34 -4.90
N HIS A 16 -4.28 5.23 -4.24
CA HIS A 16 -3.71 4.92 -2.95
C HIS A 16 -2.50 3.99 -3.12
N ILE A 17 -1.44 4.23 -2.36
CA ILE A 17 -0.19 3.47 -2.47
C ILE A 17 -0.10 2.48 -1.32
N VAL A 18 0.22 1.23 -1.64
CA VAL A 18 0.48 0.17 -0.65
C VAL A 18 1.96 0.14 -0.33
N HIS A 19 2.27 0.29 0.96
CA HIS A 19 3.61 0.27 1.50
C HIS A 19 3.79 -0.91 2.47
N ILE A 20 5.04 -1.32 2.66
CA ILE A 20 5.41 -2.14 3.81
C ILE A 20 5.60 -1.20 5.01
N CYS A 21 5.21 -1.58 6.21
CA CYS A 21 5.39 -0.75 7.41
C CYS A 21 6.86 -0.43 7.72
N SER A 22 7.82 -1.18 7.16
CA SER A 22 9.26 -0.90 7.22
C SER A 22 9.75 0.07 6.14
N CYS A 23 8.88 0.52 5.24
CA CYS A 23 9.23 1.48 4.19
C CYS A 23 9.50 2.86 4.78
N ARG A 24 10.57 3.50 4.34
CA ARG A 24 10.95 4.85 4.74
C ARG A 24 10.06 5.94 4.12
N GLU A 25 9.47 5.63 2.97
CA GLU A 25 8.65 6.54 2.15
C GLU A 25 7.15 6.38 2.46
N ARG A 26 6.79 5.63 3.51
CA ARG A 26 5.39 5.50 3.91
C ARG A 26 4.91 6.82 4.53
N PRO A 27 3.63 7.16 4.38
CA PRO A 27 3.05 8.32 5.06
C PRO A 27 3.02 8.12 6.57
N ASP A 28 2.61 9.15 7.31
CA ASP A 28 2.44 9.10 8.76
C ASP A 28 1.41 8.05 9.19
N LEU A 29 1.48 7.61 10.45
CA LEU A 29 0.58 6.58 10.99
C LEU A 29 -0.89 7.00 10.94
N GLU A 30 -1.16 8.30 11.02
CA GLU A 30 -2.51 8.87 10.94
C GLU A 30 -3.06 8.92 9.49
N GLU A 31 -2.16 8.88 8.51
CA GLU A 31 -2.45 8.94 7.08
C GLU A 31 -2.31 7.59 6.37
N GLN A 32 -2.23 6.48 7.13
CA GLN A 32 -2.21 5.13 6.58
C GLN A 32 -3.23 4.23 7.27
N ASP A 33 -3.84 3.35 6.48
CA ASP A 33 -4.67 2.27 6.98
C ASP A 33 -3.86 0.97 7.01
N HIS A 34 -3.88 0.29 8.15
CA HIS A 34 -3.17 -0.97 8.32
C HIS A 34 -3.95 -2.10 7.62
N LEU A 35 -3.31 -2.74 6.65
CA LEU A 35 -3.94 -3.83 5.88
C LEU A 35 -3.77 -5.18 6.61
N GLY A 36 -2.67 -5.34 7.34
CA GLY A 36 -2.30 -6.56 8.05
C GLY A 36 -1.02 -7.22 7.52
N PRO A 37 -0.62 -8.35 8.14
CA PRO A 37 0.52 -9.13 7.68
C PRO A 37 0.15 -9.95 6.44
N PHE A 38 0.96 -9.85 5.39
CA PHE A 38 0.82 -10.65 4.18
C PHE A 38 2.14 -11.30 3.79
N ALA A 39 2.07 -12.41 3.05
CA ALA A 39 3.28 -13.05 2.51
C ALA A 39 3.79 -12.32 1.27
N THR A 40 2.87 -11.71 0.51
CA THR A 40 3.17 -11.01 -0.74
C THR A 40 2.44 -9.66 -0.82
N CYS A 41 3.02 -8.74 -1.60
CA CYS A 41 2.38 -7.46 -1.88
C CYS A 41 1.11 -7.60 -2.73
N GLN A 42 0.92 -8.71 -3.47
CA GLN A 42 -0.31 -8.97 -4.21
C GLN A 42 -1.51 -9.18 -3.28
N GLU A 43 -1.32 -9.92 -2.20
CA GLU A 43 -2.36 -10.12 -1.19
C GLU A 43 -2.71 -8.81 -0.48
N ALA A 44 -1.70 -8.01 -0.13
CA ALA A 44 -1.90 -6.68 0.42
C ALA A 44 -2.66 -5.76 -0.55
N LEU A 45 -2.31 -5.77 -1.84
CA LEU A 45 -3.04 -5.03 -2.87
C LEU A 45 -4.48 -5.52 -3.01
N ALA A 46 -4.73 -6.83 -2.96
CA ALA A 46 -6.09 -7.37 -3.02
C ALA A 46 -6.93 -6.87 -1.85
N LYS A 47 -6.37 -6.84 -0.64
CA LYS A 47 -7.02 -6.24 0.54
C LYS A 47 -7.24 -4.74 0.36
N ALA A 48 -6.24 -3.99 -0.10
CA ALA A 48 -6.35 -2.56 -0.35
C ALA A 48 -7.43 -2.25 -1.40
N ARG A 49 -7.59 -3.09 -2.44
CA ARG A 49 -8.65 -2.98 -3.48
C ARG A 49 -10.06 -3.11 -2.90
N THR A 50 -10.22 -3.78 -1.76
CA THR A 50 -11.53 -3.85 -1.08
C THR A 50 -11.90 -2.56 -0.35
N LEU A 51 -10.90 -1.73 -0.01
CA LEU A 51 -11.07 -0.46 0.68
C LEU A 51 -11.12 0.72 -0.30
N TYR A 52 -10.26 0.68 -1.31
CA TYR A 52 -10.10 1.75 -2.29
C TYR A 52 -10.15 1.20 -3.72
N PRO A 53 -10.86 1.87 -4.64
CA PRO A 53 -11.02 1.38 -6.01
C PRO A 53 -9.73 1.45 -6.84
N LYS A 54 -8.84 2.39 -6.52
CA LYS A 54 -7.56 2.60 -7.22
C LYS A 54 -6.41 2.47 -6.24
N VAL A 55 -5.69 1.35 -6.33
CA VAL A 55 -4.51 1.09 -5.50
C VAL A 55 -3.34 0.59 -6.32
N ASN A 56 -2.13 0.94 -5.90
CA ASN A 56 -0.89 0.48 -6.53
C ASN A 56 0.19 0.22 -5.47
N GLY A 57 1.19 -0.60 -5.79
CA GLY A 57 2.33 -0.82 -4.89
C GLY A 57 3.25 0.40 -4.87
N CYS A 58 3.89 0.68 -3.74
CA CYS A 58 5.01 1.61 -3.66
C CYS A 58 6.18 1.14 -4.53
N ILE A 59 6.78 2.03 -5.33
CA ILE A 59 7.93 1.74 -6.19
C ILE A 59 9.21 1.38 -5.41
N HIS A 60 9.32 1.73 -4.13
CA HIS A 60 10.51 1.44 -3.34
C HIS A 60 10.43 0.11 -2.61
N CYS A 61 9.32 -0.13 -1.89
CA CYS A 61 9.15 -1.32 -1.04
C CYS A 61 8.28 -2.41 -1.67
N CYS A 62 7.38 -2.06 -2.60
CA CYS A 62 6.47 -2.98 -3.26
C CYS A 62 6.73 -3.02 -4.78
N LYS A 63 7.99 -2.95 -5.22
CA LYS A 63 8.43 -3.03 -6.63
C LYS A 63 7.69 -4.08 -7.49
N PRO A 64 7.60 -5.36 -7.07
CA PRO A 64 6.90 -6.38 -7.87
C PRO A 64 5.41 -6.11 -8.06
N CYS A 65 4.84 -5.24 -7.23
CA CYS A 65 3.44 -4.84 -7.24
C CYS A 65 3.21 -3.40 -7.70
N HIS A 66 4.27 -2.68 -8.07
CA HIS A 66 4.20 -1.38 -8.68
C HIS A 66 3.99 -1.56 -10.18
N ARG A 67 2.74 -1.45 -10.63
CA ARG A 67 2.42 -1.48 -12.06
C ARG A 67 2.54 -0.06 -12.63
N ASN A 68 3.44 0.11 -13.58
CA ASN A 68 3.56 1.30 -14.42
C ASN A 68 2.55 1.25 -15.58
#